data_AF-A0A957QLU0-F1
#
_entry.id   AF-A0A957QLU0-F1
#
_cell.length_a   1.000
_cell.length_b   1.000
_cell.length_c   1.000
_cell.angle_alpha   90.00
_cell.angle_beta   90.00
_cell.angle_gamma   90.00
#
_symmetry.space_group_name_H-M   'P 1'
#
loop_
_entity.id
_entity.type
_entity.pdbx_description
1 polymer ?
#
loop_
_entity_poly.entity_id
_entity_poly.type
_entity_poly.pdbx_seq_one_letter_code
_entity_poly.pdbx_strand_id
1 'polypeptide(L)' 'DPFSQGSYSFSHVDQQAEDRRRLAATVAGKLYFAGEATHPAYYATVHGAFESGVRAARELLKSHHQ' A
#
# COMPACT_ATOMS: atom_id res chain seq x y z
N ASP A 1 -2.34 20.41 6.60
CA ASP A 1 -1.62 20.24 5.33
C ASP A 1 -2.56 19.60 4.31
N PRO A 2 -2.91 20.28 3.20
CA PRO A 2 -3.85 19.77 2.20
C PRO A 2 -3.35 18.53 1.45
N PHE A 3 -2.04 18.28 1.40
CA PHE A 3 -1.48 17.12 0.69
C PHE A 3 -1.40 15.86 1.54
N SER A 4 -1.50 16.00 2.87
CA SER A 4 -1.33 14.88 3.81
C SER A 4 -2.64 14.50 4.51
N GLN A 5 -3.52 15.46 4.78
CA GLN A 5 -4.82 15.27 5.46
C GLN A 5 -4.77 14.51 6.82
N GLY A 6 -3.57 14.33 7.38
CA GLY A 6 -3.31 13.54 8.59
C GLY A 6 -1.81 13.29 8.74
N SER A 7 -1.44 12.44 9.69
CA SER A 7 -0.04 12.05 9.92
C SER A 7 0.30 10.71 9.27
N TYR A 8 -0.35 9.63 9.71
CA TYR A 8 -0.16 8.27 9.20
C TYR A 8 -1.38 7.41 9.54
N SER A 9 -1.53 6.29 8.81
CA SER A 9 -2.60 5.34 9.07
C SER A 9 -2.42 4.62 10.41
N PHE A 10 -3.52 4.21 11.03
CA PHE A 10 -3.53 3.37 12.22
C PHE A 10 -4.57 2.27 12.03
N SER A 11 -4.59 1.28 12.92
CA SER A 11 -5.62 0.23 12.86
C SER A 11 -6.86 0.67 13.61
N HIS A 12 -7.98 0.81 12.90
CA HIS A 12 -9.27 1.10 13.53
C HIS A 12 -9.82 -0.14 14.26
N VAL A 13 -10.72 0.05 15.24
CA VAL A 13 -11.27 -1.03 16.09
C VAL A 13 -11.90 -2.16 15.27
N ASP A 14 -12.54 -1.84 14.16
CA ASP A 14 -13.22 -2.80 13.28
C ASP A 14 -12.39 -3.23 12.07
N GLN A 15 -11.12 -2.80 11.98
CA GLN A 15 -10.28 -3.09 10.83
C GLN A 15 -9.84 -4.55 10.82
N GLN A 16 -10.00 -5.20 9.67
CA GLN A 16 -9.53 -6.56 9.43
C GLN A 16 -8.06 -6.54 8.98
N ALA A 17 -7.31 -7.60 9.31
CA ALA A 17 -5.93 -7.76 8.84
C ALA A 17 -5.81 -7.76 7.30
N GLU A 18 -6.88 -8.15 6.60
CA GLU A 18 -6.96 -8.19 5.14
C GLU A 18 -7.14 -6.81 4.51
N ASP A 19 -7.62 -5.80 5.24
CA ASP A 19 -8.00 -4.52 4.63
C ASP A 19 -6.81 -3.78 4.02
N ARG A 20 -5.63 -3.90 4.62
CA ARG A 20 -4.39 -3.36 4.04
C ARG A 20 -3.96 -4.09 2.77
N ARG A 21 -4.18 -5.41 2.71
CA ARG A 21 -3.91 -6.21 1.50
C ARG A 21 -4.88 -5.85 0.38
N ARG A 22 -6.16 -5.62 0.70
CA ARG A 22 -7.15 -5.11 -0.26
C ARG A 22 -6.78 -3.72 -0.78
N LEU A 23 -6.36 -2.82 0.11
CA LEU A 23 -5.89 -1.48 -0.28
C LEU A 23 -4.64 -1.55 -1.18
N ALA A 24 -3.76 -2.52 -0.95
CA ALA A 24 -2.55 -2.73 -1.74
C ALA A 24 -2.81 -3.37 -3.13
N ALA A 25 -4.00 -3.95 -3.35
CA ALA A 25 -4.30 -4.71 -4.55
C ALA A 25 -4.37 -3.81 -5.80
N THR A 26 -3.86 -4.32 -6.93
CA THR A 26 -3.97 -3.62 -8.21
C THR A 26 -5.41 -3.58 -8.71
N VAL A 27 -5.77 -2.50 -9.40
CA VAL A 27 -7.03 -2.40 -10.14
C VAL A 27 -6.74 -2.66 -11.63
N ALA A 28 -7.33 -3.74 -12.14
CA ALA A 28 -7.25 -4.18 -13.53
C ALA A 28 -5.82 -4.33 -14.09
N GLY A 29 -4.82 -4.56 -13.22
CA GLY A 29 -3.41 -4.67 -13.63
C GLY A 29 -2.83 -3.37 -14.22
N LYS A 30 -3.49 -2.23 -14.00
CA LYS A 30 -3.14 -0.93 -14.59
C LYS A 30 -2.87 0.14 -13.54
N LEU A 31 -3.56 0.09 -12.40
CA LEU A 31 -3.36 0.99 -11.29
C LEU A 31 -2.79 0.19 -10.10
N TYR A 32 -1.69 0.67 -9.56
CA TYR A 32 -0.96 0.04 -8.46
C TYR A 32 -0.87 1.02 -7.29
N PHE A 33 -1.05 0.50 -6.07
CA PHE A 33 -1.03 1.30 -4.86
C PHE A 33 0.21 0.97 -4.01
N ALA A 34 0.89 2.03 -3.57
CA ALA A 34 1.99 2.01 -2.64
C ALA A 34 1.84 3.14 -1.61
N GLY A 35 2.61 3.07 -0.54
CA GLY A 35 2.56 3.98 0.58
C GLY A 35 2.38 3.23 1.90
N GLU A 36 2.64 3.92 3.01
CA GLU A 36 2.65 3.31 4.35
C GLU A 36 1.37 2.53 4.66
N ALA A 37 0.21 3.04 4.23
CA ALA A 37 -1.08 2.43 4.54
C ALA A 37 -1.28 1.05 3.89
N THR A 38 -0.53 0.76 2.83
CA THR A 38 -0.64 -0.47 2.02
C THR A 38 0.24 -1.61 2.55
N HIS A 39 1.12 -1.36 3.53
CA HIS A 39 1.97 -2.40 4.07
C HIS A 39 1.23 -3.20 5.17
N PRO A 40 1.11 -4.54 5.07
CA PRO A 40 0.28 -5.32 6.01
C PRO A 40 0.84 -5.33 7.45
N ALA A 41 2.17 -5.33 7.60
CA ALA A 41 2.84 -5.35 8.92
C ALA A 41 3.39 -3.97 9.36
N TYR A 42 4.13 -3.29 8.49
CA TYR A 42 4.86 -2.05 8.79
C TYR A 42 4.15 -0.77 8.32
N TYR A 43 2.85 -0.65 8.56
CA TYR A 43 2.14 0.61 8.32
C TYR A 43 2.59 1.70 9.30
N ALA A 44 2.31 2.97 8.98
CA ALA A 44 2.77 4.15 9.71
C ALA A 44 4.30 4.31 9.79
N THR A 45 5.06 3.66 8.92
CA THR A 45 6.53 3.74 8.91
C THR A 45 7.09 4.11 7.54
N VAL A 46 8.27 4.74 7.55
CA VAL A 46 9.00 5.09 6.32
C VAL A 46 9.48 3.82 5.59
N HIS A 47 10.01 2.83 6.31
CA HIS A 47 10.49 1.59 5.68
C HIS A 47 9.33 0.79 5.07
N GLY A 48 8.16 0.73 5.72
CA GLY A 48 6.98 0.10 5.12
C GLY A 48 6.49 0.83 3.87
N ALA A 49 6.55 2.17 3.84
CA ALA A 49 6.27 2.93 2.62
C ALA A 49 7.25 2.59 1.50
N PHE A 50 8.55 2.53 1.79
CA PHE A 50 9.59 2.16 0.82
C PHE A 50 9.38 0.73 0.28
N GLU A 51 9.23 -0.25 1.17
CA GLU A 51 9.02 -1.66 0.81
C GLU A 51 7.75 -1.85 -0.02
N SER A 52 6.67 -1.11 0.31
CA SER A 52 5.44 -1.14 -0.48
C SER A 52 5.63 -0.59 -1.91
N GLY A 53 6.50 0.41 -2.09
CA GLY A 53 6.86 0.93 -3.41
C GLY A 53 7.63 -0.08 -4.25
N VAL A 54 8.63 -0.76 -3.64
CA VAL A 54 9.36 -1.85 -4.29
C VAL A 54 8.43 -2.99 -4.68
N ARG A 55 7.46 -3.34 -3.81
CA ARG A 55 6.42 -4.34 -4.12
C ARG A 55 5.60 -3.95 -5.34
N ALA A 56 5.00 -2.75 -5.34
CA ALA A 56 4.16 -2.27 -6.44
C ALA A 56 4.93 -2.22 -7.78
N ALA A 57 6.20 -1.78 -7.75
CA ALA A 57 7.06 -1.78 -8.94
C ALA A 57 7.30 -3.20 -9.48
N ARG A 58 7.54 -4.19 -8.61
CA ARG A 58 7.70 -5.59 -9.03
C ARG A 58 6.41 -6.17 -9.59
N GLU A 59 5.26 -5.84 -9.03
CA GLU A 59 3.94 -6.25 -9.55
C GLU A 59 3.72 -5.70 -10.97
N LEU A 60 3.99 -4.41 -11.18
CA LEU A 60 3.93 -3.77 -12.49
C LEU A 60 4.87 -4.43 -13.50
N LEU A 61 6.13 -4.67 -13.13
CA LEU A 61 7.08 -5.32 -14.05
C LEU A 61 6.62 -6.73 -14.44
N LYS A 62 6.01 -7.50 -13.51
CA LYS A 62 5.48 -8.83 -13.82
C LYS A 62 4.28 -8.78 -14.76
N SER A 63 3.39 -7.78 -14.64
CA SER A 63 2.21 -7.68 -15.51
C SER A 63 2.55 -7.31 -16.96
N HIS A 64 3.70 -6.67 -17.20
CA HIS A 64 4.14 -6.24 -18.54
C HIS A 64 5.03 -7.26 -19.27
N HIS A 65 5.43 -8.36 -18.61
CA HIS A 65 6.17 -9.47 -19.24
C HIS A 65 5.27 -10.64 -19.67
N GLN A 66 3.95 -10.44 -19.71
CA GLN A 66 2.98 -11.42 -20.23
C GLN A 66 2.41 -10.97 -21.56
#